data_AF-C6HGL7-F1
#
_entry.id   AF-C6HGL7-F1
#
_cell.length_a   1.000
_cell.length_b   1.000
_cell.length_c   1.000
_cell.angle_alpha   90.00
_cell.angle_beta   90.00
_cell.angle_gamma   90.00
#
_symmetry.space_group_name_H-M   'P 1'
#
loop_
_entity.id
_entity.type
_entity.pdbx_description
1 polymer ?
#
loop_
_entity_poly.entity_id
_entity_poly.type
_entity_poly.pdbx_seq_one_letter_code
_entity_poly.pdbx_strand_id
1 'polypeptide(L)'
;MDAIFHSMGRFTIRICSPASSGEEQLMNVALQISRNLLQYFAADSQILPPQTACNSDDNDNRMIEEEEELRGSGNLITVAIGNDLPPPPLSPLDLFPIHIAYNHLTIQAAASNRHSSRTTTKSYPFVPDLGAIFLRPRSSQRLELVVWGADVGGLQQASRLVPLLTGVGQPDFVVLSEQCRWQGFAGVRAAGFFDFRWQVSSGSYVY
;
A
#
# COMPACT_ATOMS: atom_id res chain seq x y z
N MET A 1 1.30 8.70 -7.99
CA MET A 1 1.02 8.72 -6.52
C MET A 1 0.47 10.04 -5.95
N ASP A 2 0.63 11.21 -6.60
CA ASP A 2 0.17 12.52 -6.05
C ASP A 2 -1.31 12.60 -5.65
N ALA A 3 -2.17 11.76 -6.26
CA ALA A 3 -3.62 11.76 -6.03
C ALA A 3 -4.01 11.57 -4.55
N ILE A 4 -3.21 10.86 -3.75
CA ILE A 4 -3.49 10.63 -2.32
C ILE A 4 -3.43 11.93 -1.50
N PHE A 5 -2.75 12.98 -1.99
CA PHE A 5 -2.66 14.25 -1.27
C PHE A 5 -3.91 15.14 -1.47
N HIS A 6 -4.78 14.80 -2.43
CA HIS A 6 -6.10 15.40 -2.57
C HIS A 6 -7.08 14.76 -1.58
N SER A 7 -6.81 14.90 -0.28
CA SER A 7 -7.62 14.35 0.82
C SER A 7 -8.70 15.36 1.25
N MET A 8 -9.95 14.91 1.43
CA MET A 8 -11.04 15.73 1.99
C MET A 8 -11.08 15.62 3.52
N GLY A 9 -9.95 15.81 4.20
CA GLY A 9 -9.84 15.68 5.65
C GLY A 9 -8.47 15.15 6.09
N ARG A 10 -8.32 14.88 7.39
CA ARG A 10 -7.08 14.31 7.96
C ARG A 10 -6.78 12.93 7.38
N PHE A 11 -5.50 12.61 7.25
CA PHE A 11 -5.08 11.25 6.93
C PHE A 11 -5.32 10.32 8.12
N THR A 12 -5.78 9.12 7.84
CA THR A 12 -5.82 8.04 8.83
C THR A 12 -4.66 7.10 8.56
N ILE A 13 -3.86 6.77 9.56
CA ILE A 13 -2.77 5.79 9.48
C ILE A 13 -3.18 4.58 10.30
N ARG A 14 -3.37 3.44 9.64
CA ARG A 14 -3.74 2.17 10.26
C ARG A 14 -2.56 1.20 10.20
N ILE A 15 -2.31 0.51 11.31
CA ILE A 15 -1.26 -0.50 11.42
C ILE A 15 -1.92 -1.88 11.45
N CYS A 16 -1.55 -2.72 10.48
CA CYS A 16 -2.09 -4.06 10.29
C CYS A 16 -0.99 -5.11 10.46
N SER A 17 -0.86 -5.64 11.69
CA SER A 17 0.05 -6.73 12.04
C SER A 17 -0.27 -7.23 13.45
N PRO A 18 -0.15 -8.54 13.75
CA PRO A 18 -0.32 -9.03 15.11
C PRO A 18 0.77 -8.48 16.04
N ALA A 19 0.41 -8.23 17.30
CA ALA A 19 1.29 -7.65 18.34
C ALA A 19 2.62 -8.42 18.55
N SER A 20 2.71 -9.67 18.11
CA SER A 20 3.93 -10.48 18.17
C SER A 20 4.99 -10.15 17.10
N SER A 21 4.65 -9.30 16.12
CA SER A 21 5.47 -9.06 14.93
C SER A 21 5.85 -7.59 14.78
N GLY A 22 6.98 -7.20 15.40
CA GLY A 22 7.62 -5.92 15.15
C GLY A 22 6.75 -4.67 15.42
N GLU A 23 5.83 -4.73 16.40
CA GLU A 23 4.86 -3.68 16.70
C GLU A 23 5.52 -2.30 16.91
N GLU A 24 6.63 -2.25 17.66
CA GLU A 24 7.40 -1.03 17.87
C GLU A 24 7.93 -0.45 16.55
N GLN A 25 8.44 -1.31 15.65
CA GLN A 25 8.97 -0.89 14.37
C GLN A 25 7.87 -0.39 13.43
N LEU A 26 6.70 -1.03 13.41
CA LEU A 26 5.56 -0.56 12.63
C LEU A 26 5.02 0.77 13.16
N MET A 27 4.95 0.93 14.49
CA MET A 27 4.56 2.19 15.12
C MET A 27 5.58 3.30 14.81
N ASN A 28 6.87 3.00 14.83
CA ASN A 28 7.91 3.94 14.42
C ASN A 28 7.76 4.37 12.95
N VAL A 29 7.42 3.44 12.06
CA VAL A 29 7.10 3.76 10.66
C VAL A 29 5.86 4.64 10.54
N ALA A 30 4.78 4.35 11.27
CA ALA A 30 3.57 5.17 11.28
C ALA A 30 3.83 6.59 11.81
N LEU A 31 4.60 6.71 12.90
CA LEU A 31 5.03 7.99 13.46
C LEU A 31 5.91 8.77 12.49
N GLN A 32 6.82 8.09 11.79
CA GLN A 32 7.65 8.72 10.78
C GLN A 32 6.80 9.26 9.63
N ILE A 33 5.84 8.47 9.12
CA ILE A 33 4.89 8.90 8.09
C ILE A 33 4.10 10.12 8.55
N SER A 34 3.55 10.09 9.77
CA SER A 34 2.80 11.21 10.35
C SER A 34 3.63 12.49 10.44
N ARG A 35 4.86 12.40 10.98
CA ARG A 35 5.81 13.52 11.05
C ARG A 35 6.13 14.09 9.67
N ASN A 36 6.33 13.21 8.71
CA ASN A 36 6.65 13.56 7.33
C ASN A 36 5.48 14.30 6.65
N LEU A 37 4.24 13.84 6.82
CA LEU A 37 3.05 14.53 6.32
C LEU A 37 2.91 15.94 6.90
N LEU A 38 3.13 16.09 8.20
CA LEU A 38 3.11 17.39 8.86
C LEU A 38 4.25 18.29 8.35
N GLN A 39 5.47 17.77 8.30
CA GLN A 39 6.67 18.55 7.95
C GLN A 39 6.67 19.06 6.51
N TYR A 40 6.25 18.22 5.56
CA TYR A 40 6.36 18.52 4.13
C TYR A 40 5.07 19.07 3.52
N PHE A 41 3.91 18.75 4.11
CA PHE A 41 2.60 19.11 3.54
C PHE A 41 1.70 19.89 4.52
N ALA A 42 2.14 20.12 5.76
CA ALA A 42 1.29 20.66 6.84
C ALA A 42 -0.03 19.89 6.98
N ALA A 43 -0.01 18.59 6.68
CA ALA A 43 -1.19 17.74 6.64
C ALA A 43 -1.41 17.03 7.98
N ASP A 44 -2.63 17.13 8.49
CA ASP A 44 -3.03 16.42 9.71
C ASP A 44 -3.14 14.92 9.47
N SER A 45 -2.70 14.13 10.45
CA SER A 45 -2.86 12.68 10.45
C SER A 45 -3.24 12.15 11.83
N GLN A 46 -4.01 11.07 11.86
CA GLN A 46 -4.34 10.30 13.06
C GLN A 46 -3.77 8.89 12.91
N ILE A 47 -3.02 8.42 13.90
CA ILE A 47 -2.57 7.03 13.96
C ILE A 47 -3.58 6.26 14.80
N LEU A 48 -4.16 5.20 14.23
CA LEU A 48 -5.03 4.28 14.94
C LEU A 48 -4.19 3.31 15.79
N PRO A 49 -4.67 2.88 16.96
CA PRO A 49 -4.01 1.86 17.76
C PRO A 49 -3.73 0.59 16.94
N PRO A 50 -2.59 -0.11 17.18
CA PRO A 50 -2.28 -1.37 16.50
C PRO A 50 -3.39 -2.39 16.71
N GLN A 51 -3.73 -3.12 15.65
CA GLN A 51 -4.86 -4.03 15.66
C GLN A 51 -4.45 -5.48 15.56
N THR A 52 -5.12 -6.33 16.34
CA THR A 52 -4.89 -7.78 16.35
C THR A 52 -5.34 -8.47 15.06
N ALA A 53 -6.27 -7.89 14.30
CA ALA A 53 -6.70 -8.43 13.01
C ALA A 53 -7.27 -7.34 12.09
N CYS A 54 -6.53 -6.97 11.04
CA CYS A 54 -7.10 -6.23 9.91
C CYS A 54 -7.84 -7.14 8.91
N ASN A 55 -7.82 -8.46 9.14
CA ASN A 55 -8.32 -9.50 8.23
C ASN A 55 -9.64 -10.16 8.68
N SER A 56 -10.33 -9.65 9.69
CA SER A 56 -11.49 -10.37 10.25
C SER A 56 -12.80 -10.08 9.51
N ASP A 57 -13.39 -11.17 8.99
CA ASP A 57 -14.82 -11.35 8.66
C ASP A 57 -15.71 -11.46 9.94
N ASP A 58 -15.21 -11.05 11.12
CA ASP A 58 -15.85 -11.35 12.40
C ASP A 58 -16.66 -10.18 12.99
N ASN A 59 -17.93 -10.48 13.23
CA ASN A 59 -18.97 -9.66 13.85
C ASN A 59 -18.69 -9.38 15.34
N ASP A 60 -17.70 -8.56 15.68
CA ASP A 60 -17.57 -8.05 17.06
C ASP A 60 -17.74 -6.52 17.10
N ASN A 61 -18.44 -6.02 18.13
CA ASN A 61 -18.92 -4.63 18.27
C ASN A 61 -17.80 -3.56 18.19
N ARG A 62 -16.53 -3.96 18.30
CA ARG A 62 -15.35 -3.10 18.14
C ARG A 62 -15.15 -2.61 16.69
N MET A 63 -15.70 -3.33 15.71
CA MET A 63 -15.62 -2.98 14.28
C MET A 63 -16.39 -1.69 13.94
N ILE A 64 -17.43 -1.33 14.70
CA ILE A 64 -18.28 -0.18 14.37
C ILE A 64 -17.53 1.13 14.58
N GLU A 65 -16.85 1.30 15.71
CA GLU A 65 -16.08 2.51 16.01
C GLU A 65 -14.90 2.68 15.05
N GLU A 66 -14.19 1.59 14.72
CA GLU A 66 -13.10 1.64 13.76
C GLU A 66 -13.59 1.88 12.33
N GLU A 67 -14.69 1.24 11.92
CA GLU A 67 -15.31 1.55 10.64
C GLU A 67 -15.71 3.03 10.57
N GLU A 68 -16.21 3.63 11.66
CA GLU A 68 -16.53 5.05 11.72
C GLU A 68 -15.27 5.93 11.59
N GLU A 69 -14.18 5.58 12.27
CA GLU A 69 -12.88 6.26 12.11
C GLU A 69 -12.32 6.09 10.68
N LEU A 70 -12.54 4.93 10.06
CA LEU A 70 -12.18 4.64 8.67
C LEU A 70 -13.16 5.27 7.66
N ARG A 71 -14.40 5.62 8.05
CA ARG A 71 -15.42 6.34 7.27
C ARG A 71 -15.21 7.84 7.23
N GLY A 72 -14.21 8.37 7.96
CA GLY A 72 -13.78 9.75 7.83
C GLY A 72 -13.56 10.16 6.37
N SER A 73 -13.66 11.45 6.05
CA SER A 73 -13.61 11.93 4.67
C SER A 73 -12.20 11.98 4.05
N GLY A 74 -11.15 11.78 4.86
CA GLY A 74 -9.76 11.83 4.40
C GLY A 74 -9.20 10.50 3.87
N ASN A 75 -8.03 10.52 3.25
CA ASN A 75 -7.39 9.34 2.69
C ASN A 75 -6.75 8.44 3.76
N LEU A 76 -6.60 7.16 3.45
CA LEU A 76 -6.05 6.14 4.36
C LEU A 76 -4.60 5.82 3.99
N ILE A 77 -3.77 5.57 5.00
CA ILE A 77 -2.46 4.96 4.86
C ILE A 77 -2.46 3.67 5.68
N THR A 78 -2.21 2.53 5.05
CA THR A 78 -2.11 1.25 5.74
C THR A 78 -0.66 0.81 5.79
N VAL A 79 -0.15 0.56 6.99
CA VAL A 79 1.18 0.00 7.27
C VAL A 79 0.99 -1.47 7.64
N ALA A 80 1.58 -2.39 6.87
CA ALA A 80 1.39 -3.82 7.10
C ALA A 80 2.65 -4.63 6.80
N ILE A 81 2.75 -5.82 7.38
CA ILE A 81 3.80 -6.79 7.02
C ILE A 81 3.20 -8.16 6.70
N GLY A 82 3.97 -9.00 6.01
CA GLY A 82 3.59 -10.38 5.76
C GLY A 82 2.22 -10.50 5.06
N ASN A 83 1.34 -11.34 5.60
CA ASN A 83 -0.01 -11.55 5.05
C ASN A 83 -1.09 -10.73 5.77
N ASP A 84 -0.70 -9.76 6.59
CA ASP A 84 -1.62 -9.02 7.46
C ASP A 84 -2.29 -7.82 6.75
N LEU A 85 -1.99 -7.63 5.46
CA LEU A 85 -2.65 -6.61 4.66
C LEU A 85 -4.11 -7.00 4.40
N PRO A 86 -5.10 -6.15 4.77
CA PRO A 86 -6.49 -6.41 4.45
C PRO A 86 -6.72 -6.54 2.94
N PRO A 87 -7.65 -7.41 2.51
CA PRO A 87 -8.05 -7.47 1.11
C PRO A 87 -8.51 -6.07 0.63
N PRO A 88 -8.40 -5.78 -0.68
CA PRO A 88 -8.95 -4.55 -1.22
C PRO A 88 -10.45 -4.47 -0.87
N PRO A 89 -10.95 -3.29 -0.44
CA PRO A 89 -12.37 -3.15 -0.12
C PRO A 89 -13.22 -3.51 -1.34
N LEU A 90 -14.34 -4.22 -1.11
CA LEU A 90 -15.32 -4.56 -2.12
C LEU A 90 -15.80 -3.26 -2.80
N SER A 91 -15.29 -3.02 -4.00
CA SER A 91 -15.58 -1.85 -4.82
C SER A 91 -16.07 -2.39 -6.16
N PRO A 92 -17.00 -1.73 -6.86
CA PRO A 92 -17.52 -2.17 -8.17
C PRO A 92 -16.47 -2.31 -9.30
N LEU A 93 -15.18 -2.12 -8.98
CA LEU A 93 -14.01 -2.36 -9.81
C LEU A 93 -13.33 -3.72 -9.47
N ASP A 94 -14.11 -4.71 -9.01
CA ASP A 94 -13.85 -6.02 -8.34
C ASP A 94 -12.52 -6.80 -8.52
N LEU A 95 -11.55 -6.35 -9.31
CA LEU A 95 -10.24 -6.98 -9.49
C LEU A 95 -9.13 -5.92 -9.44
N PHE A 96 -8.83 -5.43 -8.24
CA PHE A 96 -7.62 -4.62 -8.04
C PHE A 96 -6.39 -5.50 -8.32
N PRO A 97 -5.44 -5.11 -9.17
CA PRO A 97 -4.45 -6.03 -9.74
C PRO A 97 -3.36 -6.51 -8.77
N ILE A 98 -3.16 -5.84 -7.63
CA ILE A 98 -2.12 -6.19 -6.65
C ILE A 98 -2.76 -6.93 -5.47
N HIS A 99 -2.29 -8.16 -5.23
CA HIS A 99 -2.76 -8.98 -4.12
C HIS A 99 -1.59 -9.51 -3.30
N ILE A 100 -1.77 -9.55 -1.98
CA ILE A 100 -0.80 -10.11 -1.04
C ILE A 100 -1.48 -11.23 -0.30
N ALA A 101 -1.05 -12.47 -0.56
CA ALA A 101 -1.60 -13.66 0.09
C ALA A 101 -0.61 -14.81 -0.02
N TYR A 102 -0.72 -15.77 0.90
CA TYR A 102 0.04 -17.03 0.86
C TYR A 102 1.56 -16.84 0.68
N ASN A 103 2.15 -15.83 1.33
CA ASN A 103 3.57 -15.48 1.21
C ASN A 103 4.01 -15.04 -0.20
N HIS A 104 3.07 -14.53 -1.00
CA HIS A 104 3.33 -13.98 -2.30
C HIS A 104 2.68 -12.61 -2.47
N LEU A 105 3.42 -11.68 -3.08
CA LEU A 105 2.85 -10.49 -3.69
C LEU A 105 2.63 -10.79 -5.17
N THR A 106 1.41 -10.63 -5.65
CA THR A 106 1.06 -10.86 -7.06
C THR A 106 0.57 -9.59 -7.72
N ILE A 107 0.98 -9.39 -8.97
CA ILE A 107 0.55 -8.28 -9.82
C ILE A 107 -0.05 -8.88 -11.10
N GLN A 108 -1.31 -8.55 -11.35
CA GLN A 108 -2.02 -8.90 -12.58
C GLN A 108 -1.94 -7.73 -13.56
N ALA A 109 -1.35 -7.95 -14.73
CA ALA A 109 -1.22 -6.95 -15.77
C ALA A 109 -1.73 -7.49 -17.11
N ALA A 110 -2.32 -6.63 -17.95
CA ALA A 110 -2.70 -7.01 -19.30
C ALA A 110 -1.45 -7.37 -20.13
N ALA A 111 -1.51 -8.46 -20.91
CA ALA A 111 -0.42 -8.78 -21.82
C ALA A 111 -0.25 -7.66 -22.86
N SER A 112 1.00 -7.30 -23.15
CA SER A 112 1.37 -6.27 -24.14
C SER A 112 1.00 -6.62 -25.60
N ASN A 113 0.43 -7.81 -25.85
CA ASN A 113 0.08 -8.26 -27.20
C ASN A 113 -1.30 -7.76 -27.64
N ARG A 114 -1.31 -6.91 -28.66
CA ARG A 114 -2.50 -6.27 -29.29
C ARG A 114 -3.58 -7.23 -29.84
N HIS A 115 -3.39 -8.55 -29.73
CA HIS A 115 -4.26 -9.58 -30.32
C HIS A 115 -4.81 -10.60 -29.31
N SER A 116 -4.53 -10.46 -28.01
CA SER A 116 -5.01 -11.41 -27.00
C SER A 116 -5.30 -10.70 -25.67
N SER A 117 -6.51 -10.87 -25.14
CA SER A 117 -6.91 -10.38 -23.81
C SER A 117 -6.30 -11.21 -22.67
N ARG A 118 -5.07 -11.72 -22.83
CA ARG A 118 -4.46 -12.58 -21.82
C ARG A 118 -3.93 -11.72 -20.69
N THR A 119 -4.35 -12.00 -19.47
CA THR A 119 -3.75 -11.43 -18.27
C THR A 119 -2.44 -12.16 -17.97
N THR A 120 -1.43 -11.41 -17.59
CA THR A 120 -0.15 -11.92 -17.09
C THR A 120 -0.11 -11.69 -15.60
N THR A 121 0.10 -12.76 -14.84
CA THR A 121 0.28 -12.69 -13.39
C THR A 121 1.76 -12.84 -13.09
N LYS A 122 2.32 -11.84 -12.41
CA LYS A 122 3.68 -11.88 -11.87
C LYS A 122 3.60 -12.07 -10.37
N SER A 123 4.40 -13.00 -9.87
CA SER A 123 4.39 -13.40 -8.46
C SER A 123 5.77 -13.21 -7.86
N TYR A 124 5.82 -12.52 -6.73
CA TYR A 124 7.03 -12.23 -5.97
C TYR A 124 6.91 -12.97 -4.64
N PRO A 125 7.73 -14.02 -4.40
CA PRO A 125 7.73 -14.69 -3.11
C PRO A 125 8.24 -13.74 -2.04
N PHE A 126 7.76 -13.90 -0.80
CA PHE A 126 8.30 -13.18 0.34
C PHE A 126 9.75 -13.60 0.55
N VAL A 127 10.65 -12.68 0.25
CA VAL A 127 12.08 -12.77 0.51
C VAL A 127 12.45 -11.65 1.47
N PRO A 128 13.55 -11.79 2.24
CA PRO A 128 14.00 -10.74 3.13
C PRO A 128 14.10 -9.38 2.43
N ASP A 129 13.73 -8.32 3.13
CA ASP A 129 13.75 -6.94 2.64
C ASP A 129 12.86 -6.65 1.41
N LEU A 130 11.97 -7.57 1.02
CA LEU A 130 10.96 -7.27 -0.01
C LEU A 130 9.96 -6.24 0.54
N GLY A 131 9.86 -5.10 -0.11
CA GLY A 131 8.93 -4.03 0.23
C GLY A 131 8.00 -3.69 -0.92
N ALA A 132 6.84 -3.14 -0.64
CA ALA A 132 5.97 -2.58 -1.66
C ALA A 132 5.26 -1.33 -1.15
N ILE A 133 5.02 -0.40 -2.06
CA ILE A 133 4.16 0.77 -1.82
C ILE A 133 3.23 0.91 -3.01
N PHE A 134 1.93 1.06 -2.78
CA PHE A 134 0.96 1.20 -3.87
C PHE A 134 -0.33 1.91 -3.46
N LEU A 135 -0.97 2.53 -4.43
CA LEU A 135 -2.31 3.10 -4.28
C LEU A 135 -3.37 2.06 -4.59
N ARG A 136 -4.47 2.07 -3.83
CA ARG A 136 -5.70 1.38 -4.20
C ARG A 136 -6.92 2.26 -3.96
N PRO A 137 -7.99 2.09 -4.77
CA PRO A 137 -9.21 2.89 -4.61
C PRO A 137 -9.98 2.44 -3.36
N ARG A 138 -10.66 3.40 -2.72
CA ARG A 138 -11.69 3.15 -1.70
C ARG A 138 -13.04 3.70 -2.14
N SER A 139 -14.07 3.40 -1.36
CA SER A 139 -15.40 3.99 -1.53
C SER A 139 -15.33 5.53 -1.46
N SER A 140 -16.33 6.19 -2.05
CA SER A 140 -16.48 7.65 -2.02
C SER A 140 -15.28 8.43 -2.61
N GLN A 141 -14.65 7.91 -3.67
CA GLN A 141 -13.50 8.54 -4.37
C GLN A 141 -12.26 8.76 -3.49
N ARG A 142 -12.20 8.08 -2.34
CA ARG A 142 -11.04 8.13 -1.45
C ARG A 142 -9.95 7.17 -1.92
N LEU A 143 -8.74 7.41 -1.46
CA LEU A 143 -7.58 6.58 -1.77
C LEU A 143 -6.99 5.97 -0.52
N GLU A 144 -6.36 4.82 -0.72
CA GLU A 144 -5.51 4.18 0.27
C GLU A 144 -4.09 4.03 -0.26
N LEU A 145 -3.12 4.52 0.50
CA LEU A 145 -1.71 4.23 0.30
C LEU A 145 -1.35 3.02 1.16
N VAL A 146 -1.00 1.93 0.52
CA VAL A 146 -0.46 0.76 1.20
C VAL A 146 1.05 0.88 1.27
N VAL A 147 1.61 0.82 2.46
CA VAL A 147 3.05 0.71 2.75
C VAL A 147 3.26 -0.66 3.39
N TRP A 148 3.92 -1.56 2.66
CA TRP A 148 3.99 -2.97 3.01
C TRP A 148 5.42 -3.52 2.96
N GLY A 149 5.71 -4.52 3.78
CA GLY A 149 6.92 -5.32 3.71
C GLY A 149 6.69 -6.81 3.95
N ALA A 150 7.46 -7.67 3.29
CA ALA A 150 7.51 -9.09 3.65
C ALA A 150 8.04 -9.28 5.09
N ASP A 151 8.91 -8.36 5.52
CA ASP A 151 9.42 -8.22 6.87
C ASP A 151 9.56 -6.72 7.24
N VAL A 152 10.07 -6.46 8.45
CA VAL A 152 10.32 -5.09 8.94
C VAL A 152 11.29 -4.32 8.05
N GLY A 153 12.30 -5.00 7.49
CA GLY A 153 13.31 -4.34 6.66
C GLY A 153 12.74 -3.87 5.32
N GLY A 154 11.89 -4.69 4.70
CA GLY A 154 11.14 -4.34 3.49
C GLY A 154 10.14 -3.22 3.75
N LEU A 155 9.49 -3.21 4.92
CA LEU A 155 8.59 -2.14 5.31
C LEU A 155 9.33 -0.81 5.48
N GLN A 156 10.45 -0.80 6.19
CA GLN A 156 11.29 0.39 6.37
C GLN A 156 11.82 0.93 5.04
N GLN A 157 12.09 0.04 4.08
CA GLN A 157 12.51 0.41 2.76
C GLN A 157 11.37 1.06 1.97
N ALA A 158 10.16 0.50 2.03
CA ALA A 158 8.97 1.07 1.41
C ALA A 158 8.57 2.42 2.03
N SER A 159 8.68 2.57 3.35
CA SER A 159 8.29 3.81 4.06
C SER A 159 9.14 5.04 3.73
N ARG A 160 10.37 4.85 3.21
CA ARG A 160 11.22 5.94 2.70
C ARG A 160 10.61 6.64 1.49
N LEU A 161 9.68 5.98 0.82
CA LEU A 161 8.85 6.55 -0.23
C LEU A 161 7.63 7.26 0.38
N VAL A 162 7.68 7.75 1.62
CA VAL A 162 6.64 8.59 2.21
C VAL A 162 7.29 9.76 2.98
N PRO A 163 6.94 11.02 2.70
CA PRO A 163 5.93 11.46 1.77
C PRO A 163 6.57 11.66 0.39
N LEU A 164 5.73 11.60 -0.62
CA LEU A 164 6.20 11.56 -1.98
C LEU A 164 6.34 12.98 -2.49
N LEU A 165 7.54 13.31 -2.96
CA LEU A 165 7.81 14.61 -3.56
C LEU A 165 6.84 14.80 -4.71
N THR A 166 6.00 15.82 -4.63
CA THR A 166 5.05 16.18 -5.69
C THR A 166 5.82 16.64 -6.93
N GLY A 167 5.26 16.40 -8.11
CA GLY A 167 5.82 16.92 -9.37
C GLY A 167 6.95 16.11 -9.99
N VAL A 168 7.34 14.97 -9.41
CA VAL A 168 8.07 13.92 -10.12
C VAL A 168 7.05 12.85 -10.51
N GLY A 169 7.08 12.36 -11.76
CA GLY A 169 6.13 11.36 -12.27
C GLY A 169 6.26 10.03 -11.56
N GLN A 170 5.83 9.97 -10.31
CA GLN A 170 6.06 8.82 -9.46
C GLN A 170 5.01 7.75 -9.73
N PRO A 171 5.46 6.49 -9.92
CA PRO A 171 4.55 5.37 -10.13
C PRO A 171 3.50 5.24 -9.02
N ASP A 172 2.34 4.71 -9.38
CA ASP A 172 1.25 4.38 -8.46
C ASP A 172 1.48 3.10 -7.66
N PHE A 173 2.44 2.27 -8.09
CA PHE A 173 2.93 1.14 -7.33
C PHE A 173 4.43 0.92 -7.55
N VAL A 174 5.13 0.45 -6.51
CA VAL A 174 6.54 0.04 -6.56
C VAL A 174 6.72 -1.21 -5.72
N VAL A 175 7.45 -2.20 -6.26
CA VAL A 175 7.93 -3.38 -5.54
C VAL A 175 9.46 -3.32 -5.48
N LEU A 176 9.97 -3.32 -4.27
CA LEU A 176 11.37 -3.13 -3.91
C LEU A 176 11.96 -4.45 -3.45
N SER A 177 13.17 -4.78 -3.89
CA SER A 177 13.92 -5.93 -3.37
C SER A 177 15.04 -5.49 -2.42
N GLU A 178 15.66 -6.45 -1.74
CA GLU A 178 16.88 -6.24 -0.93
C GLU A 178 17.96 -5.41 -1.66
N GLN A 179 18.01 -5.54 -3.00
CA GLN A 179 19.02 -4.90 -3.82
C GLN A 179 18.86 -3.37 -3.83
N CYS A 180 17.66 -2.82 -3.61
CA CYS A 180 17.52 -1.35 -3.62
C CYS A 180 18.28 -0.68 -2.47
N ARG A 181 18.68 -1.40 -1.41
CA ARG A 181 19.49 -0.84 -0.32
C ARG A 181 20.85 -0.33 -0.80
N TRP A 182 21.42 -0.97 -1.82
CA TRP A 182 22.76 -0.64 -2.33
C TRP A 182 22.76 -0.27 -3.83
N GLN A 183 21.74 -0.67 -4.59
CA GLN A 183 21.59 -0.33 -6.01
C GLN A 183 20.56 0.79 -6.29
N GLY A 184 19.82 1.25 -5.27
CA GLY A 184 18.75 2.22 -5.46
C GLY A 184 17.67 1.70 -6.42
N PHE A 185 17.36 2.48 -7.47
CA PHE A 185 16.30 2.15 -8.43
C PHE A 185 16.56 0.86 -9.23
N ALA A 186 17.81 0.42 -9.39
CA ALA A 186 18.13 -0.79 -10.13
C ALA A 186 17.67 -2.08 -9.42
N GLY A 187 17.39 -2.01 -8.11
CA GLY A 187 16.81 -3.13 -7.36
C GLY A 187 15.28 -3.24 -7.44
N VAL A 188 14.61 -2.34 -8.17
CA VAL A 188 13.14 -2.34 -8.32
C VAL A 188 12.70 -3.54 -9.15
N ARG A 189 11.77 -4.33 -8.61
CA ARG A 189 11.20 -5.51 -9.31
C ARG A 189 9.97 -5.18 -10.13
N ALA A 190 9.18 -4.23 -9.68
CA ALA A 190 8.03 -3.72 -10.42
C ALA A 190 7.82 -2.24 -10.09
N ALA A 191 7.43 -1.45 -11.08
CA ALA A 191 6.98 -0.08 -10.89
C ALA A 191 6.09 0.35 -12.05
N GLY A 192 5.01 1.07 -11.77
CA GLY A 192 4.12 1.50 -12.83
C GLY A 192 2.94 2.33 -12.38
N PHE A 193 2.02 2.55 -13.30
CA PHE A 193 0.84 3.39 -13.12
C PHE A 193 -0.41 2.57 -13.32
N PHE A 194 -1.49 2.99 -12.68
CA PHE A 194 -2.81 2.44 -12.96
C PHE A 194 -3.51 3.24 -14.07
N ASP A 195 -4.35 2.57 -14.86
CA ASP A 195 -5.26 3.24 -15.77
C ASP A 195 -6.51 3.76 -15.02
N PHE A 196 -7.42 4.41 -15.75
CA PHE A 196 -8.67 4.95 -15.18
C PHE A 196 -9.60 3.87 -14.60
N ARG A 197 -9.34 2.58 -14.87
CA ARG A 197 -10.08 1.42 -14.35
C ARG A 197 -9.31 0.72 -13.22
N TRP A 198 -8.26 1.33 -12.70
CA TRP A 198 -7.39 0.77 -11.67
C TRP A 198 -6.69 -0.53 -12.10
N GLN A 199 -6.45 -0.72 -13.39
CA GLN A 199 -5.66 -1.83 -13.93
C GLN A 199 -4.22 -1.38 -14.21
N VAL A 200 -3.26 -2.32 -14.21
CA VAL A 200 -1.87 -2.00 -14.53
C VAL A 200 -1.76 -1.48 -15.96
N SER A 201 -1.28 -0.25 -16.12
CA SER A 201 -1.09 0.37 -17.43
C SER A 201 -0.01 -0.34 -18.24
N SER A 202 -0.18 -0.40 -19.57
CA SER A 202 0.76 -1.06 -20.49
C SER A 202 2.20 -0.54 -20.45
N GLY A 203 2.42 0.69 -19.99
CA GLY A 203 3.74 1.29 -19.81
C GLY A 203 4.43 0.91 -18.49
N SER A 204 3.80 0.08 -17.67
CA SER A 204 4.32 -0.32 -16.37
C SER A 204 5.40 -1.39 -16.50
N TYR A 205 6.44 -1.28 -15.68
CA TYR A 205 7.50 -2.27 -15.56
C TYR A 205 7.10 -3.33 -14.54
N VAL A 206 6.93 -4.58 -14.99
CA VAL A 206 6.60 -5.73 -14.13
C VAL A 206 7.45 -6.92 -14.60
N TYR A 207 8.57 -7.19 -13.91
CA TYR A 207 9.56 -8.18 -14.32
C TYR A 207 9.39 -9.52 -13.60
#